data_AF-A0ABD6E5T5-F1
#
_entry.id   AF-A0ABD6E5T5-F1
#
_cell.length_a   1.000
_cell.length_b   1.000
_cell.length_c   1.000
_cell.angle_alpha   90.00
_cell.angle_beta   90.00
_cell.angle_gamma   90.00
#
_symmetry.space_group_name_H-M   'P 1'
#
loop_
_entity.id
_entity.type
_entity.pdbx_description
1 polymer ?
#
loop_
_entity_poly.entity_id
_entity_poly.type
_entity_poly.pdbx_seq_one_letter_code
_entity_poly.pdbx_strand_id
1 'polypeptide(L)'
;MTTVYGVTMFGAVLQIKRQLKGLGINDEDSVRFARYLAQKTFASLNDAFTSSTRIKNWLRRSAAAIVKLMRPVEWVTPLGLPVVQPYLSLSERHGKLCLIPKLTKQVNAFPPNFVHSLDSTHMMLTALHCRRLGITFAAVHDCYWTHASTADIMNVICREQFIHLHKQPIVEELGKFVRKKYLPSRLRRVMERDEIKEFEDVFTPELPDGKLDIEEIRESIYFFS
;
A
#
# COMPACT_ATOMS: atom_id res chain seq x y z
N MET A 1 6.62 11.36 -4.69
CA MET A 1 6.24 11.03 -3.30
C MET A 1 4.77 10.63 -3.16
N THR A 2 3.81 11.49 -3.47
CA THR A 2 2.39 11.29 -3.09
C THR A 2 1.59 10.31 -3.98
N THR A 3 2.13 9.89 -5.13
CA THR A 3 1.46 8.96 -6.07
C THR A 3 1.32 7.54 -5.54
N VAL A 4 2.28 7.10 -4.71
CA VAL A 4 2.24 5.82 -3.99
C VAL A 4 1.10 5.82 -2.97
N TYR A 5 0.81 7.00 -2.41
CA TYR A 5 -0.28 7.25 -1.45
C TYR A 5 -1.63 7.59 -2.08
N GLY A 6 -1.82 7.33 -3.38
CA GLY A 6 -3.12 7.41 -4.03
C GLY A 6 -3.48 8.77 -4.62
N VAL A 7 -2.52 9.68 -4.81
CA VAL A 7 -2.79 10.92 -5.55
C VAL A 7 -3.27 10.64 -6.98
N THR A 8 -4.37 11.31 -7.34
CA THR A 8 -4.96 11.28 -8.68
C THR A 8 -4.33 12.36 -9.57
N MET A 9 -4.59 12.30 -10.88
CA MET A 9 -4.15 13.34 -11.83
C MET A 9 -4.59 14.73 -11.38
N PHE A 10 -5.84 14.87 -10.91
CA PHE A 10 -6.36 16.14 -10.38
C PHE A 10 -5.55 16.62 -9.16
N GLY A 11 -5.29 15.74 -8.19
CA GLY A 11 -4.48 16.07 -7.02
C GLY A 11 -3.05 16.49 -7.38
N ALA A 12 -2.44 15.83 -8.36
CA ALA A 12 -1.10 16.16 -8.84
C ALA A 12 -1.05 17.54 -9.53
N VAL A 13 -2.05 17.86 -10.36
CA VAL A 13 -2.17 19.19 -10.99
C VAL A 13 -2.23 20.28 -9.91
N LEU A 14 -3.01 20.07 -8.85
CA LEU A 14 -3.07 21.04 -7.74
C LEU A 14 -1.74 21.16 -6.99
N GLN A 15 -1.04 20.05 -6.75
CA GLN A 15 0.27 20.04 -6.11
C GLN A 15 1.31 20.80 -6.95
N ILE A 16 1.39 20.52 -8.25
CA ILE A 16 2.32 21.19 -9.16
C ILE A 16 1.97 22.67 -9.30
N LYS A 17 0.68 23.02 -9.43
CA LYS A 17 0.26 24.42 -9.50
C LYS A 17 0.70 25.21 -8.26
N ARG A 18 0.62 24.62 -7.05
CA ARG A 18 1.13 25.25 -5.83
C ARG A 18 2.63 25.52 -5.89
N GLN A 19 3.41 24.60 -6.46
CA GLN A 19 4.86 24.79 -6.64
C GLN A 19 5.17 25.86 -7.69
N LEU A 20 4.46 25.88 -8.83
CA LEU A 20 4.58 26.95 -9.84
C LEU A 20 4.32 28.33 -9.25
N LYS A 21 3.29 28.46 -8.40
CA LYS A 21 3.00 29.70 -7.68
C LYS A 21 4.16 30.13 -6.78
N GLY A 22 4.81 29.19 -6.10
CA GLY A 22 6.00 29.45 -5.27
C GLY A 22 7.20 29.94 -6.07
N LEU A 23 7.27 29.62 -7.37
CA LEU A 23 8.28 30.10 -8.32
C LEU A 23 7.89 31.42 -9.00
N GLY A 24 6.79 32.06 -8.60
CA GLY A 24 6.30 33.30 -9.22
C GLY A 24 5.48 33.11 -10.50
N ILE A 25 5.20 31.87 -10.92
CA ILE A 25 4.39 31.56 -12.10
C ILE A 25 2.93 31.41 -11.66
N ASN A 26 2.15 32.50 -11.77
CA ASN A 26 0.75 32.55 -11.35
C ASN A 26 -0.17 33.24 -12.39
N ASP A 27 0.20 33.14 -13.65
CA ASP A 27 -0.62 33.60 -14.78
C ASP A 27 -1.82 32.67 -15.04
N GLU A 28 -2.68 33.07 -15.99
CA GLU A 28 -3.84 32.28 -16.41
C GLU A 28 -3.45 30.89 -16.95
N ASP A 29 -2.25 30.78 -17.53
CA ASP A 29 -1.70 29.55 -18.09
C ASP A 29 -1.12 28.59 -17.03
N SER A 30 -0.93 29.02 -15.78
CA SER A 30 -0.39 28.19 -14.69
C SER A 30 -1.09 26.84 -14.54
N VAL A 31 -2.41 26.78 -14.78
CA VAL A 31 -3.19 25.52 -14.77
C VAL A 31 -2.82 24.62 -15.95
N ARG A 32 -2.63 25.21 -17.14
CA ARG A 32 -2.22 24.49 -18.35
C ARG A 32 -0.81 23.92 -18.19
N PHE A 33 0.14 24.70 -17.67
CA PHE A 33 1.49 24.25 -17.35
C PHE A 33 1.47 23.12 -16.31
N ALA A 34 0.73 23.29 -15.21
CA ALA A 34 0.60 22.26 -14.19
C ALA A 34 0.01 20.96 -14.74
N ARG A 35 -0.96 21.04 -15.66
CA ARG A 35 -1.55 19.87 -16.32
C ARG A 35 -0.54 19.15 -17.22
N TYR A 36 0.19 19.90 -18.04
CA TYR A 36 1.24 19.32 -18.90
C TYR A 36 2.32 18.62 -18.07
N LEU A 37 2.83 19.30 -17.04
CA LEU A 37 3.84 18.76 -16.14
C LEU A 37 3.31 17.51 -15.42
N ALA A 38 2.08 17.53 -14.89
CA ALA A 38 1.47 16.37 -14.25
C ALA A 38 1.42 15.17 -15.21
N GLN A 39 0.97 15.37 -16.45
CA GLN A 39 0.92 14.30 -17.46
C GLN A 39 2.30 13.71 -17.73
N LYS A 40 3.32 14.55 -17.92
CA LYS A 40 4.70 14.10 -18.14
C LYS A 40 5.25 13.36 -16.92
N THR A 41 5.02 13.86 -15.71
CA THR A 41 5.43 13.18 -14.48
C THR A 41 4.79 11.80 -14.34
N PHE A 42 3.48 11.66 -14.60
CA PHE A 42 2.82 10.35 -14.55
C PHE A 42 3.32 9.38 -15.63
N ALA A 43 3.58 9.88 -16.84
CA ALA A 43 4.15 9.06 -17.91
C ALA A 43 5.53 8.50 -17.50
N SER A 44 6.42 9.35 -16.97
CA SER A 44 7.74 8.92 -16.48
C SER A 44 7.66 7.95 -15.30
N LEU A 45 6.71 8.15 -14.38
CA LEU A 45 6.52 7.23 -13.24
C LEU A 45 6.03 5.85 -13.67
N ASN A 46 5.10 5.77 -14.63
CA ASN A 46 4.60 4.47 -15.09
C ASN A 46 5.70 3.66 -15.79
N ASP A 47 6.58 4.33 -16.53
CA ASP A 47 7.72 3.70 -17.20
C ASP A 47 8.73 3.15 -16.17
N ALA A 48 9.04 3.92 -15.13
CA ALA A 48 9.97 3.52 -14.08
C ALA A 48 9.45 2.43 -13.13
N PHE A 49 8.13 2.30 -12.93
CA PHE A 49 7.54 1.46 -11.87
C PHE A 49 6.48 0.46 -12.38
N THR A 50 6.81 -0.27 -13.44
CA THR A 50 5.92 -1.27 -14.05
C THR A 50 5.46 -2.34 -13.06
N SER A 51 6.39 -2.96 -12.30
CA SER A 51 6.07 -3.99 -11.31
C SER A 51 5.19 -3.48 -10.16
N SER A 52 5.52 -2.32 -9.58
CA SER A 52 4.73 -1.71 -8.51
C SER A 52 3.31 -1.36 -8.97
N THR A 53 3.17 -0.96 -10.25
CA THR A 53 1.86 -0.70 -10.87
C THR A 53 1.01 -1.97 -10.98
N ARG A 54 1.62 -3.12 -11.28
CA ARG A 54 0.90 -4.41 -11.33
C ARG A 54 0.35 -4.80 -9.96
N ILE A 55 1.17 -4.72 -8.90
CA ILE A 55 0.74 -5.01 -7.52
C ILE A 55 -0.41 -4.08 -7.12
N LYS A 56 -0.25 -2.77 -7.36
CA LYS A 56 -1.28 -1.77 -7.06
C LYS A 56 -2.60 -2.07 -7.76
N ASN A 57 -2.56 -2.48 -9.03
CA ASN A 57 -3.74 -2.81 -9.80
C ASN A 57 -4.37 -4.13 -9.35
N TRP A 58 -3.57 -5.13 -8.97
CA TRP A 58 -4.07 -6.35 -8.35
C TRP A 58 -4.81 -6.05 -7.05
N LEU A 59 -4.21 -5.30 -6.12
CA LEU A 59 -4.86 -4.86 -4.88
C LEU A 59 -6.21 -4.18 -5.15
N ARG A 60 -6.26 -3.25 -6.11
CA ARG A 60 -7.52 -2.58 -6.51
C ARG A 60 -8.59 -3.55 -7.01
N ARG A 61 -8.22 -4.50 -7.86
CA ARG A 61 -9.14 -5.53 -8.36
C ARG A 61 -9.66 -6.42 -7.23
N SER A 62 -8.77 -6.86 -6.33
CA SER A 62 -9.15 -7.65 -5.16
C SER A 62 -10.10 -6.87 -4.24
N ALA A 63 -9.84 -5.58 -3.98
CA ALA A 63 -10.75 -4.73 -3.20
C ALA A 63 -12.12 -4.58 -3.87
N ALA A 64 -12.17 -4.36 -5.19
CA ALA A 64 -13.43 -4.25 -5.91
C ALA A 64 -14.25 -5.55 -5.82
N ALA A 65 -13.59 -6.71 -5.95
CA ALA A 65 -14.21 -8.02 -5.78
C ALA A 65 -14.71 -8.24 -4.33
N ILE A 66 -13.92 -7.89 -3.31
CA ILE A 66 -14.37 -7.96 -1.90
C ILE A 66 -15.63 -7.11 -1.67
N VAL A 67 -15.70 -5.91 -2.26
CA VAL A 67 -16.87 -5.04 -2.16
C VAL A 67 -18.10 -5.63 -2.87
N LYS A 68 -17.94 -6.35 -3.99
CA LYS A 68 -19.04 -7.09 -4.64
C LYS A 68 -19.67 -8.11 -3.69
N LEU A 69 -18.87 -8.69 -2.77
CA LEU A 69 -19.33 -9.59 -1.72
C LEU A 69 -19.94 -8.86 -0.51
N MET A 70 -20.18 -7.55 -0.61
CA MET A 70 -20.77 -6.69 0.42
C MET A 70 -19.97 -6.65 1.73
N ARG A 71 -18.64 -6.82 1.64
CA ARG A 71 -17.74 -6.81 2.80
C ARG A 71 -16.68 -5.70 2.70
N PRO A 72 -16.19 -5.16 3.83
CA PRO A 72 -15.03 -4.27 3.82
C PRO A 72 -13.75 -5.06 3.53
N VAL A 73 -12.72 -4.35 3.05
CA VAL A 73 -11.38 -4.92 2.89
C VAL A 73 -10.71 -5.05 4.25
N GLU A 74 -10.13 -6.21 4.50
CA GLU A 74 -9.46 -6.59 5.73
C GLU A 74 -8.19 -7.40 5.38
N TRP A 75 -7.14 -7.26 6.18
CA TRP A 75 -5.94 -8.09 6.10
C TRP A 75 -5.28 -8.20 7.47
N VAL A 76 -4.19 -8.96 7.55
CA VAL A 76 -3.36 -9.08 8.76
C VAL A 76 -1.93 -8.75 8.36
N THR A 77 -1.24 -7.90 9.12
CA THR A 77 0.17 -7.59 8.85
C THR A 77 1.08 -8.78 9.16
N PRO A 78 2.33 -8.82 8.67
CA PRO A 78 3.28 -9.88 9.02
C PRO A 78 3.58 -10.00 10.53
N LEU A 79 3.32 -8.95 11.32
CA LEU A 79 3.38 -8.99 12.79
C LEU A 79 2.08 -9.46 13.47
N GLY A 80 1.08 -9.88 12.70
CA GLY A 80 -0.19 -10.39 13.23
C GLY A 80 -1.23 -9.33 13.57
N LEU A 81 -1.03 -8.05 13.20
CA LEU A 81 -2.00 -6.99 13.46
C LEU A 81 -3.15 -7.05 12.45
N PRO A 82 -4.42 -7.25 12.87
CA PRO A 82 -5.57 -7.17 11.97
C PRO A 82 -5.84 -5.72 11.56
N VAL A 83 -6.06 -5.50 10.27
CA VAL A 83 -6.39 -4.18 9.70
C VAL A 83 -7.70 -4.27 8.93
N VAL A 84 -8.57 -3.28 9.14
CA VAL A 84 -9.89 -3.19 8.50
C VAL A 84 -10.07 -1.78 7.94
N GLN A 85 -10.56 -1.67 6.71
CA GLN A 85 -10.92 -0.37 6.13
C GLN A 85 -12.32 0.09 6.58
N PRO A 86 -12.44 1.23 7.27
CA PRO A 86 -13.71 1.66 7.89
C PRO A 86 -14.65 2.36 6.90
N TYR A 87 -14.38 2.31 5.60
CA TYR A 87 -15.12 3.06 4.59
C TYR A 87 -16.48 2.42 4.30
N LEU A 88 -17.44 2.69 5.19
CA LEU A 88 -18.80 2.19 5.17
C LEU A 88 -19.79 3.36 5.04
N SER A 89 -20.96 3.08 4.48
CA SER A 89 -22.14 3.96 4.48
C SER A 89 -23.30 3.23 5.14
N LEU A 90 -24.04 3.97 5.93
CA LEU A 90 -25.34 3.54 6.41
C LEU A 90 -26.33 3.52 5.25
N SER A 91 -27.07 2.44 5.09
CA SER A 91 -28.14 2.29 4.11
C SER A 91 -29.28 1.54 4.76
N GLU A 92 -30.51 1.84 4.36
CA GLU A 92 -31.65 1.03 4.73
C GLU A 92 -31.96 0.04 3.60
N ARG A 93 -32.17 -1.24 3.93
CA ARG A 93 -32.65 -2.26 2.99
C ARG A 93 -33.71 -3.12 3.67
N HIS A 94 -34.89 -3.21 3.06
CA HIS A 94 -36.03 -3.97 3.58
C HIS A 94 -36.38 -3.61 5.04
N GLY A 95 -36.39 -2.31 5.37
CA GLY A 95 -36.70 -1.83 6.72
C GLY A 95 -35.59 -2.07 7.77
N LYS A 96 -34.41 -2.55 7.35
CA LYS A 96 -33.26 -2.79 8.23
C LYS A 96 -32.10 -1.88 7.87
N LEU A 97 -31.50 -1.29 8.89
CA LEU A 97 -30.29 -0.50 8.78
C LEU A 97 -29.08 -1.42 8.57
N CYS A 98 -28.31 -1.20 7.51
CA CYS A 98 -27.12 -1.97 7.17
C CYS A 98 -25.93 -1.08 6.82
N LEU A 99 -24.72 -1.57 7.09
CA LEU A 99 -23.48 -0.93 6.70
C LEU A 99 -23.01 -1.51 5.37
N ILE A 100 -22.89 -0.67 4.36
CA ILE A 100 -22.48 -1.04 3.01
C ILE A 100 -21.09 -0.46 2.72
N PRO A 101 -20.12 -1.25 2.23
CA PRO A 101 -18.80 -0.75 1.85
C PRO A 101 -18.86 0.24 0.69
N LYS A 102 -18.19 1.39 0.85
CA LYS A 102 -18.06 2.42 -0.19
C LYS A 102 -17.02 2.00 -1.21
N LEU A 103 -17.46 1.47 -2.36
CA LEU A 103 -16.61 0.93 -3.42
C LEU A 103 -15.39 1.82 -3.73
N THR A 104 -15.62 3.08 -4.10
CA THR A 104 -14.55 4.01 -4.49
C THR A 104 -13.51 4.21 -3.38
N LYS A 105 -13.93 4.29 -2.12
CA LYS A 105 -13.00 4.51 -0.99
C LYS A 105 -12.22 3.25 -0.64
N GLN A 106 -12.89 2.09 -0.59
CA GLN A 106 -12.24 0.80 -0.34
C GLN A 106 -11.16 0.51 -1.39
N VAL A 107 -11.53 0.61 -2.68
CA VAL A 107 -10.62 0.34 -3.81
C VAL A 107 -9.42 1.28 -3.83
N ASN A 108 -9.65 2.59 -3.69
CA ASN A 108 -8.57 3.57 -3.83
C ASN A 108 -7.63 3.61 -2.61
N ALA A 109 -8.16 3.32 -1.42
CA ALA A 109 -7.37 3.34 -0.20
C ALA A 109 -6.66 2.02 0.11
N PHE A 110 -7.03 0.90 -0.53
CA PHE A 110 -6.41 -0.38 -0.19
C PHE A 110 -4.91 -0.44 -0.50
N PRO A 111 -4.42 -0.08 -1.71
CA PRO A 111 -2.98 -0.06 -1.96
C PRO A 111 -2.17 0.81 -0.98
N PRO A 112 -2.51 2.09 -0.73
CA PRO A 112 -1.72 2.91 0.18
C PRO A 112 -1.81 2.42 1.63
N ASN A 113 -2.99 1.99 2.10
CA ASN A 113 -3.10 1.46 3.46
C ASN A 113 -2.31 0.17 3.65
N PHE A 114 -2.25 -0.68 2.61
CA PHE A 114 -1.48 -1.91 2.66
C PHE A 114 0.03 -1.61 2.78
N VAL A 115 0.56 -0.72 1.94
CA VAL A 115 1.96 -0.27 2.03
C VAL A 115 2.26 0.36 3.39
N HIS A 116 1.41 1.26 3.89
CA HIS A 116 1.59 1.84 5.23
C HIS A 116 1.61 0.80 6.35
N SER A 117 0.86 -0.30 6.21
CA SER A 117 0.90 -1.38 7.18
C SER A 117 2.23 -2.16 7.15
N LEU A 118 2.90 -2.22 5.99
CA LEU A 118 4.24 -2.78 5.85
C LEU A 118 5.31 -1.82 6.38
N ASP A 119 5.21 -0.52 6.09
CA ASP A 119 6.10 0.50 6.65
C ASP A 119 6.05 0.49 8.19
N SER A 120 4.84 0.41 8.76
CA SER A 120 4.63 0.26 10.20
C SER A 120 5.23 -1.03 10.74
N THR A 121 5.15 -2.13 9.97
CA THR A 121 5.73 -3.42 10.35
C THR A 121 7.25 -3.34 10.40
N HIS A 122 7.87 -2.75 9.38
CA HIS A 122 9.31 -2.53 9.30
C HIS A 122 9.82 -1.63 10.44
N MET A 123 9.11 -0.54 10.73
CA MET A 123 9.42 0.34 11.86
C MET A 123 9.36 -0.40 13.20
N MET A 124 8.30 -1.18 13.42
CA MET A 124 8.14 -1.96 14.66
C MET A 124 9.23 -3.02 14.82
N LEU A 125 9.58 -3.74 13.76
CA LEU A 125 10.69 -4.70 13.77
C LEU A 125 12.02 -4.01 14.12
N THR A 126 12.31 -2.89 13.45
CA THR A 126 13.53 -2.10 13.71
C THR A 126 13.58 -1.64 15.16
N ALA A 127 12.49 -1.10 15.69
CA ALA A 127 12.39 -0.65 17.08
C ALA A 127 12.62 -1.79 18.09
N LEU A 128 12.02 -2.96 17.86
CA LEU A 128 12.18 -4.13 18.73
C LEU A 128 13.62 -4.63 18.76
N HIS A 129 14.30 -4.66 17.60
CA HIS A 129 15.69 -5.08 17.50
C HIS A 129 16.66 -4.05 18.09
N CYS A 130 16.41 -2.75 17.90
CA CYS A 130 17.14 -1.68 18.59
C CYS A 130 17.02 -1.82 20.11
N ARG A 131 15.81 -2.04 20.62
CA ARG A 131 15.56 -2.21 22.06
C ARG A 131 16.32 -3.40 22.66
N ARG A 132 16.43 -4.53 21.94
CA ARG A 132 17.19 -5.70 22.40
C ARG A 132 18.69 -5.41 22.59
N LEU A 133 19.22 -4.44 21.86
CA LEU A 133 20.61 -4.00 21.95
C LEU A 133 20.80 -2.77 22.85
N GLY A 134 19.76 -2.34 23.57
CA GLY A 134 19.82 -1.16 24.44
C GLY A 134 19.87 0.16 23.67
N ILE A 135 19.52 0.17 22.39
CA ILE A 135 19.50 1.38 21.55
C ILE A 135 18.17 2.11 21.75
N THR A 136 18.23 3.37 22.20
CA THR A 136 17.08 4.28 22.22
C THR A 136 16.57 4.50 20.80
N PHE A 137 15.29 4.26 20.57
CA PHE A 137 14.66 4.41 19.26
C PHE A 137 13.39 5.27 19.37
N ALA A 138 13.24 6.21 18.45
CA ALA A 138 12.00 6.93 18.20
C ALA A 138 11.76 6.97 16.69
N ALA A 139 10.51 7.15 16.27
CA ALA A 139 10.19 7.26 14.85
C ALA A 139 9.02 8.21 14.60
N VAL A 140 9.10 8.91 13.47
CA VAL A 140 7.98 9.61 12.84
C VAL A 140 7.77 8.95 11.49
N HIS A 141 6.92 7.93 11.46
CA HIS A 141 6.67 7.09 10.28
C HIS A 141 7.95 6.49 9.69
N ASP A 142 8.44 7.02 8.57
CA ASP A 142 9.62 6.59 7.82
C ASP A 142 10.92 7.29 8.28
N CYS A 143 10.84 8.18 9.26
CA CYS A 143 12.00 8.84 9.86
C CYS A 143 12.37 8.17 11.18
N TYR A 144 13.53 7.51 11.25
CA TYR A 144 13.99 6.79 12.45
C TYR A 144 15.07 7.58 13.19
N TRP A 145 14.92 7.69 14.50
CA TRP A 145 15.76 8.51 15.37
C TRP A 145 16.41 7.67 16.47
N THR A 146 17.66 7.96 16.75
CA THR A 146 18.44 7.40 17.86
C THR A 146 19.52 8.41 18.28
N HIS A 147 20.36 8.07 19.27
CA HIS A 147 21.51 8.90 19.61
C HIS A 147 22.59 8.84 18.52
N ALA A 148 23.36 9.92 18.37
CA ALA A 148 24.42 10.00 17.36
C ALA A 148 25.42 8.84 17.44
N SER A 149 25.73 8.36 18.65
CA SER A 149 26.65 7.24 18.88
C SER A 149 26.12 5.87 18.42
N THR A 150 24.81 5.75 18.13
CA THR A 150 24.16 4.48 17.76
C THR A 150 23.49 4.52 16.39
N ALA A 151 23.62 5.64 15.65
CA ALA A 151 23.00 5.81 14.34
C ALA A 151 23.45 4.75 13.33
N ASP A 152 24.75 4.45 13.26
CA ASP A 152 25.29 3.43 12.34
C ASP A 152 24.73 2.04 12.64
N ILE A 153 24.61 1.70 13.93
CA ILE A 153 24.07 0.41 14.37
C ILE A 153 22.58 0.31 14.02
N MET A 154 21.81 1.39 14.25
CA MET A 154 20.41 1.45 13.86
C MET A 154 20.23 1.29 12.34
N ASN A 155 21.09 1.88 11.53
CA ASN A 155 21.03 1.76 10.07
C ASN A 155 21.24 0.31 9.59
N VAL A 156 22.18 -0.42 10.21
CA VAL A 156 22.35 -1.87 9.94
C VAL A 156 21.07 -2.63 10.29
N ILE A 157 20.50 -2.41 11.49
CA ILE A 157 19.27 -3.07 11.92
C ILE A 157 18.11 -2.75 10.97
N CYS A 158 17.97 -1.49 10.55
CA CYS A 158 16.93 -1.04 9.64
C CYS A 158 16.97 -1.82 8.32
N ARG A 159 18.15 -1.96 7.69
CA ARG A 159 18.32 -2.73 6.45
C ARG A 159 18.04 -4.22 6.68
N GLU A 160 18.55 -4.82 7.75
CA GLU A 160 18.29 -6.23 8.08
C GLU A 160 16.79 -6.51 8.24
N GLN A 161 16.07 -5.65 8.95
CA GLN A 161 14.64 -5.83 9.17
C GLN A 161 13.81 -5.59 7.89
N PHE A 162 14.26 -4.71 7.00
CA PHE A 162 13.62 -4.51 5.69
C PHE A 162 13.76 -5.77 4.84
N ILE A 163 14.97 -6.30 4.73
CA ILE A 163 15.28 -7.53 4.00
C ILE A 163 14.49 -8.70 4.57
N HIS A 164 14.52 -8.88 5.90
CA HIS A 164 13.80 -9.95 6.57
C HIS A 164 12.29 -9.89 6.32
N LEU A 165 11.69 -8.70 6.35
CA LEU A 165 10.28 -8.50 6.06
C LEU A 165 9.95 -8.89 4.61
N HIS A 166 10.66 -8.31 3.66
CA HIS A 166 10.34 -8.42 2.23
C HIS A 166 10.83 -9.72 1.56
N LYS A 167 11.65 -10.53 2.25
CA LYS A 167 11.92 -11.92 1.87
C LYS A 167 10.73 -12.86 2.07
N GLN A 168 9.75 -12.45 2.87
CA GLN A 168 8.54 -13.24 3.05
C GLN A 168 7.65 -13.14 1.80
N PRO A 169 6.87 -14.19 1.46
CA PRO A 169 5.94 -14.16 0.34
C PRO A 169 4.67 -13.37 0.68
N ILE A 170 4.83 -12.07 0.99
CA ILE A 170 3.79 -11.20 1.56
C ILE A 170 2.55 -11.15 0.66
N VAL A 171 2.75 -11.07 -0.65
CA VAL A 171 1.66 -10.90 -1.62
C VAL A 171 0.90 -12.22 -1.81
N GLU A 172 1.61 -13.34 -1.85
CA GLU A 172 1.04 -14.68 -1.93
C GLU A 172 0.24 -15.00 -0.66
N GLU A 173 0.79 -14.68 0.52
CA GLU A 173 0.10 -14.86 1.80
C GLU A 173 -1.14 -13.99 1.92
N LEU A 174 -1.09 -12.74 1.42
CA LEU A 174 -2.27 -11.89 1.31
C LEU A 174 -3.33 -12.53 0.39
N GLY A 175 -2.93 -13.05 -0.77
CA GLY A 175 -3.84 -13.74 -1.69
C GLY A 175 -4.51 -14.95 -1.04
N LYS A 176 -3.73 -15.80 -0.35
CA LYS A 176 -4.24 -16.95 0.42
C LYS A 176 -5.23 -16.51 1.50
N PHE A 177 -4.88 -15.46 2.26
CA PHE A 177 -5.74 -14.89 3.28
C PHE A 177 -7.08 -14.41 2.72
N VAL A 178 -7.04 -13.62 1.63
CA VAL A 178 -8.25 -13.08 0.99
C VAL A 178 -9.13 -14.21 0.48
N ARG A 179 -8.57 -15.22 -0.20
CA ARG A 179 -9.33 -16.40 -0.65
C ARG A 179 -10.01 -17.12 0.51
N LYS A 180 -9.27 -17.42 1.57
CA LYS A 180 -9.79 -18.13 2.75
C LYS A 180 -10.89 -17.33 3.46
N LYS A 181 -10.72 -16.02 3.60
CA LYS A 181 -11.63 -15.15 4.35
C LYS A 181 -12.91 -14.82 3.57
N TYR A 182 -12.79 -14.55 2.28
CA TYR A 182 -13.89 -14.03 1.46
C TYR A 182 -14.60 -15.10 0.62
N LEU A 183 -13.99 -16.27 0.39
CA LEU A 183 -14.61 -17.41 -0.26
C LEU A 183 -14.73 -18.65 0.66
N PRO A 184 -15.39 -18.53 1.83
CA PRO A 184 -15.56 -19.66 2.74
C PRO A 184 -16.44 -20.75 2.12
N SER A 185 -16.33 -21.98 2.63
CA SER A 185 -17.06 -23.14 2.11
C SER A 185 -18.58 -22.96 2.03
N ARG A 186 -19.17 -22.13 2.90
CA ARG A 186 -20.60 -21.80 2.86
C ARG A 186 -20.97 -21.02 1.60
N LEU A 187 -20.17 -20.04 1.22
CA LEU A 187 -20.42 -19.22 0.04
C LEU A 187 -20.24 -20.05 -1.23
N ARG A 188 -19.25 -20.96 -1.25
CA ARG A 188 -18.99 -21.91 -2.35
C ARG A 188 -20.14 -22.88 -2.63
N ARG A 189 -21.08 -23.06 -1.70
CA ARG A 189 -22.27 -23.92 -1.86
C ARG A 189 -23.45 -23.19 -2.50
N VAL A 190 -23.44 -21.85 -2.46
CA VAL A 190 -24.59 -21.02 -2.86
C VAL A 190 -24.29 -20.24 -4.13
N MET A 191 -23.01 -19.91 -4.39
CA MET A 191 -22.59 -19.24 -5.61
C MET A 191 -22.35 -20.22 -6.76
N GLU A 192 -22.57 -19.75 -7.98
CA GLU A 192 -22.29 -20.50 -9.21
C GLU A 192 -20.79 -20.79 -9.34
N ARG A 193 -20.45 -21.91 -10.00
CA ARG A 193 -19.05 -22.34 -10.15
C ARG A 193 -18.20 -21.34 -10.91
N ASP A 194 -18.76 -20.72 -11.95
CA ASP A 194 -18.05 -19.75 -12.78
C ASP A 194 -17.78 -18.44 -12.01
N GLU A 195 -18.72 -17.99 -11.18
CA GLU A 195 -18.51 -16.83 -10.31
C GLU A 195 -17.42 -17.09 -9.27
N ILE A 196 -17.43 -18.27 -8.63
CA ILE A 196 -16.39 -18.65 -7.68
C ILE A 196 -15.02 -18.62 -8.36
N LYS A 197 -14.91 -19.14 -9.58
CA LYS A 197 -13.67 -19.14 -10.35
C LYS A 197 -13.20 -17.71 -10.65
N GLU A 198 -14.09 -16.81 -11.07
CA GLU A 198 -13.75 -15.39 -11.27
C GLU A 198 -13.15 -14.77 -10.00
N PHE A 199 -13.74 -15.01 -8.83
CA PHE A 199 -13.18 -14.52 -7.56
C PHE A 199 -11.84 -15.17 -7.21
N GLU A 200 -11.69 -16.47 -7.42
CA GLU A 200 -10.41 -17.17 -7.15
C GLU A 200 -9.28 -16.66 -8.04
N ASP A 201 -9.56 -16.40 -9.32
CA ASP A 201 -8.61 -15.84 -10.27
C ASP A 201 -8.21 -14.41 -9.86
N VAL A 202 -9.18 -13.58 -9.46
CA VAL A 202 -8.90 -12.20 -8.99
C VAL A 202 -8.08 -12.17 -7.69
N PHE A 203 -8.32 -13.12 -6.79
CA PHE A 203 -7.60 -13.20 -5.50
C PHE A 203 -6.25 -13.90 -5.59
N THR A 204 -5.94 -14.53 -6.72
CA THR A 204 -4.63 -15.13 -6.97
C THR A 204 -3.70 -14.09 -7.60
N PRO A 205 -2.58 -13.73 -6.95
CA PRO A 205 -1.64 -12.78 -7.52
C PRO A 205 -0.86 -13.41 -8.68
N GLU A 206 -0.99 -12.85 -9.89
CA GLU A 206 -0.17 -13.21 -11.06
C GLU A 206 0.91 -12.15 -11.29
N LEU A 207 1.94 -12.21 -10.44
CA LEU A 207 3.01 -11.22 -10.38
C LEU A 207 4.36 -11.94 -10.49
N PRO A 208 5.08 -11.82 -11.61
CA PRO A 208 6.42 -12.34 -11.73
C PRO A 208 7.36 -11.51 -10.89
N ASP A 209 8.35 -12.18 -10.33
CA ASP A 209 9.40 -11.53 -9.57
C ASP A 209 10.25 -10.62 -10.46
N GLY A 210 10.76 -9.56 -9.83
CA GLY A 210 11.79 -8.73 -10.44
C GLY A 210 13.14 -9.45 -10.48
N LYS A 211 14.14 -8.77 -11.02
CA LYS A 211 15.52 -9.27 -11.04
C LYS A 211 16.38 -8.78 -9.87
N LEU A 212 15.82 -7.92 -9.02
CA LEU A 212 16.53 -7.34 -7.87
C LEU A 212 16.81 -8.42 -6.84
N ASP A 213 18.09 -8.59 -6.47
CA ASP A 213 18.45 -9.31 -5.26
C ASP A 213 18.24 -8.39 -4.05
N ILE A 214 17.33 -8.77 -3.16
CA ILE A 214 17.01 -7.97 -1.99
C ILE A 214 18.19 -7.86 -1.00
N GLU A 215 19.15 -8.79 -1.05
CA GLU A 215 20.34 -8.73 -0.20
C GLU A 215 21.24 -7.52 -0.51
N GLU A 216 21.17 -6.95 -1.71
CA GLU A 216 21.92 -5.74 -2.09
C GLU A 216 21.57 -4.53 -1.20
N ILE A 217 20.40 -4.55 -0.55
CA ILE A 217 19.98 -3.48 0.37
C ILE A 217 20.89 -3.39 1.60
N ARG A 218 21.53 -4.50 2.02
CA ARG A 218 22.41 -4.53 3.19
C ARG A 218 23.56 -3.52 3.06
N GLU A 219 24.10 -3.39 1.85
CA GLU A 219 25.23 -2.51 1.51
C GLU A 219 24.79 -1.12 1.03
N SER A 220 23.48 -0.85 0.96
CA SER A 220 22.96 0.43 0.45
C SER A 220 23.08 1.54 1.48
N ILE A 221 24.10 2.39 1.31
CA ILE A 221 24.38 3.53 2.20
C ILE A 221 23.20 4.51 2.23
N TYR A 222 22.57 4.77 1.09
CA TYR A 222 21.49 5.76 0.94
C TYR A 222 20.07 5.17 1.09
N PHE A 223 19.95 3.94 1.61
CA PHE A 223 18.64 3.34 1.85
C PHE A 223 17.85 4.10 2.93
N PHE A 224 18.51 4.38 4.06
CA PHE A 224 18.05 5.26 5.13
C PHE A 224 19.24 6.17 5.48
N SER A 225 19.08 7.47 5.24
CA SER A 225 20.13 8.49 5.41
C SER A 225 19.56 9.80 5.91
#